data_AF-A0A7Y0L571-F1
#
_entry.id   AF-A0A7Y0L571-F1
#
_cell.length_a   1.000
_cell.length_b   1.000
_cell.length_c   1.000
_cell.angle_alpha   90.00
_cell.angle_beta   90.00
_cell.angle_gamma   90.00
#
_symmetry.space_group_name_H-M   'P 1'
#
loop_
_entity.id
_entity.type
_entity.pdbx_description
1 polymer ?
#
loop_
_entity_poly.entity_id
_entity_poly.type
_entity_poly.pdbx_seq_one_letter_code
_entity_poly.pdbx_strand_id
1 'polypeptide(L)' 'MEQRCPLCQIGRLEEIVAQDGHSVIQCSAYPACRFTADTWEKISQTVARFHHPVTPGR' A
#
# COMPACT_ATOMS: atom_id res chain seq x y z
N MET A 1 15.24 -5.96 -1.14
CA MET A 1 14.25 -5.32 -2.01
C MET A 1 13.37 -4.45 -1.13
N GLU A 2 13.33 -3.15 -1.41
CA GLU A 2 12.57 -2.18 -0.61
C GLU A 2 11.34 -1.78 -1.40
N GLN A 3 10.18 -2.04 -0.82
CA GLN A 3 8.92 -1.83 -1.50
C GLN A 3 8.33 -0.51 -1.02
N ARG A 4 8.22 0.46 -1.93
CA ARG A 4 7.71 1.80 -1.61
C ARG A 4 6.19 1.76 -1.50
N CYS A 5 5.65 2.51 -0.54
CA CYS A 5 4.22 2.65 -0.38
C CYS A 5 3.61 3.32 -1.61
N PRO A 6 2.63 2.71 -2.30
CA PRO A 6 2.04 3.32 -3.50
C PRO A 6 1.21 4.58 -3.19
N LEU A 7 0.78 4.75 -1.94
CA LEU A 7 -0.09 5.85 -1.53
C LEU A 7 0.69 7.14 -1.26
N CYS A 8 1.84 7.06 -0.59
CA CYS A 8 2.67 8.23 -0.29
C CYS A 8 3.98 8.28 -1.08
N GLN A 9 4.45 7.16 -1.65
CA GLN A 9 5.73 6.98 -2.37
C GLN A 9 7.01 7.37 -1.60
N ILE A 10 6.85 7.88 -0.37
CA ILE A 10 7.92 8.33 0.52
C ILE A 10 8.27 7.23 1.52
N GLY A 11 7.25 6.66 2.19
CA GLY A 11 7.42 5.58 3.16
C GLY A 11 7.61 4.22 2.50
N ARG A 12 8.22 3.29 3.24
CA ARG A 12 8.35 1.88 2.84
C ARG A 12 7.25 1.03 3.43
N LEU A 13 6.94 -0.07 2.76
CA LEU A 13 6.01 -1.08 3.21
C LEU A 13 6.74 -2.07 4.11
N GLU A 14 6.18 -2.30 5.29
CA GLU A 14 6.72 -3.18 6.31
C GLU A 14 5.64 -4.18 6.71
N GLU A 15 6.01 -5.46 6.79
CA GLU A 15 5.14 -6.51 7.28
C GLU A 15 5.22 -6.55 8.81
N ILE A 16 4.07 -6.39 9.45
CA ILE A 16 3.89 -6.45 10.90
C ILE A 16 2.87 -7.52 11.25
N VAL A 17 2.90 -8.03 12.47
CA VAL A 17 1.86 -8.93 12.98
C VAL A 17 0.81 -8.07 13.69
N ALA A 18 -0.44 -8.14 13.22
CA ALA A 18 -1.55 -7.47 13.87
C ALA A 18 -1.87 -8.11 15.23
N GLN A 19 -2.66 -7.41 16.06
CA GLN A 19 -3.10 -7.92 17.37
C GLN A 19 -3.89 -9.24 17.28
N ASP A 20 -4.51 -9.50 16.12
CA ASP A 20 -5.27 -10.70 15.82
C ASP A 20 -4.38 -11.87 15.34
N GLY A 21 -3.07 -11.66 15.24
CA GLY A 21 -2.08 -12.69 14.91
C GLY A 21 -1.85 -12.90 13.41
N HIS A 22 -2.56 -12.18 12.54
CA HIS A 22 -2.32 -12.19 11.11
C HIS A 22 -1.25 -11.18 10.69
N SER A 23 -0.49 -11.49 9.65
CA SER A 23 0.47 -10.55 9.04
C SER A 23 -0.27 -9.47 8.27
N VAL A 24 0.11 -8.21 8.50
CA VAL A 24 -0.40 -7.02 7.82
C VAL A 24 0.78 -6.24 7.30
N ILE A 25 0.67 -5.76 6.07
CA ILE A 25 1.65 -4.86 5.48
C ILE A 25 1.17 -3.43 5.68
N GLN A 26 1.95 -2.62 6.39
CA GLN A 26 1.65 -1.21 6.60
C GLN A 26 2.76 -0.30 6.09
N CYS A 27 2.46 0.99 5.96
CA CYS A 27 3.49 1.99 5.68
C CYS A 27 4.28 2.35 6.94
N SER A 28 5.60 2.38 6.81
CA SER A 28 6.56 2.85 7.83
C SER A 28 6.31 4.30 8.28
N ALA A 29 5.67 5.10 7.44
CA ALA A 29 5.31 6.49 7.75
C ALA A 29 4.00 6.63 8.55
N TYR A 30 3.48 5.56 9.18
CA TYR A 30 2.33 5.67 10.08
C TYR A 30 2.67 6.57 11.29
N PRO A 31 1.78 7.49 11.73
CA PRO A 31 0.40 7.72 11.31
C PRO A 31 0.21 8.68 10.12
N ALA A 32 1.28 9.28 9.58
CA ALA A 32 1.22 10.22 8.45
C ALA A 32 0.73 9.55 7.15
N CYS A 33 1.05 8.26 6.96
CA CYS A 33 0.49 7.42 5.91
C CYS A 33 -0.22 6.20 6.51
N ARG A 34 -1.55 6.15 6.39
CA ARG A 34 -2.40 5.06 6.92
C ARG A 34 -2.62 3.93 5.92
N PHE A 35 -1.65 3.68 5.05
CA PHE A 35 -1.74 2.58 4.09
C PHE A 35 -1.53 1.25 4.83
N THR A 36 -2.50 0.35 4.67
CA THR A 36 -2.50 -1.01 5.25
C THR A 36 -3.05 -1.99 4.22
N ALA A 37 -2.47 -3.18 4.15
CA ALA A 37 -2.91 -4.26 3.28
C ALA A 37 -2.68 -5.61 3.96
N ASP A 38 -3.60 -6.54 3.78
CA ASP A 38 -3.49 -7.88 4.38
C ASP A 38 -2.42 -8.74 3.68
N THR A 39 -2.22 -8.54 2.37
CA THR A 39 -1.32 -9.36 1.56
C THR A 39 -0.61 -8.54 0.48
N TRP A 40 0.56 -9.03 0.03
CA TRP A 40 1.36 -8.38 -1.01
C TRP A 40 0.63 -8.29 -2.36
N GLU A 41 -0.23 -9.26 -2.64
CA GLU A 41 -1.04 -9.30 -3.87
C GLU A 41 -2.02 -8.12 -3.96
N LYS A 42 -2.67 -7.77 -2.83
CA LYS A 42 -3.55 -6.61 -2.75
C LYS A 42 -2.81 -5.30 -3.02
N ILE A 43 -1.56 -5.20 -2.62
CA ILE A 43 -0.72 -4.01 -2.83
C ILE A 43 -0.48 -3.83 -4.32
N SER A 44 0.02 -4.88 -4.99
CA SER A 44 0.25 -4.89 -6.44
C SER A 44 -1.01 -4.55 -7.23
N GLN A 45 -2.16 -5.13 -6.84
CA GLN A 45 -3.44 -4.85 -7.48
C GLN A 45 -3.91 -3.39 -7.26
N THR A 46 -3.62 -2.82 -6.09
CA THR A 46 -3.94 -1.41 -5.80
C THR A 46 -3.12 -0.46 -6.66
N VAL A 47 -1.82 -0.75 -6.87
CA VAL A 47 -0.97 0.05 -7.77
C VAL A 47 -1.50 0.01 -9.20
N ALA A 48 -1.95 -1.16 -9.68
CA ALA A 48 -2.48 -1.32 -11.03
C ALA A 48 -3.71 -0.45 -11.31
N ARG A 49 -4.54 -0.15 -10.30
CA ARG A 49 -5.71 0.73 -10.45
C ARG A 49 -5.36 2.19 -10.77
N PHE A 50 -4.14 2.63 -10.48
CA PHE A 50 -3.70 4.00 -10.76
C PHE A 50 -3.01 4.16 -12.12
N HIS A 51 -2.85 3.09 -12.91
CA HIS A 51 -2.21 3.13 -14.23
C HIS A 51 -3.18 3.34 -15.40
N HIS A 52 -4.44 3.69 -15.13
CA HIS A 52 -5.38 4.04 -16.19
C HIS A 52 -5.39 5.56 -16.35
N PRO A 53 -5.13 6.12 -17.55
CA PRO A 53 -5.46 7.51 -17.81
C PRO A 53 -6.97 7.65 -17.64
N VAL A 54 -7.37 8.30 -16.55
CA VAL A 54 -8.74 8.80 -16.41
C VAL A 54 -8.84 9.93 -17.42
N THR A 55 -9.36 9.66 -18.61
CA THR A 55 -9.87 10.71 -19.48
C THR A 55 -11.33 10.93 -19.09
N PRO A 56 -11.67 11.93 -18.25
CA PRO A 56 -13.05 12.35 -18.14
C PRO A 56 -13.45 13.04 -19.45
N GLY A 57 -14.40 12.43 -20.15
CA GLY A 57 -15.35 13.06 -21.07
C GLY A 57 -14.84 14.00 -22.16
N ARG A 58 -15.01 13.58 -23.42
CA ARG A 58 -15.78 14.36 -24.40
C ARG A 58 -16.38 13.46 -25.47
#